data_AF-A0A2V5H0N3-F1
#
_entry.id   AF-A0A2V5H0N3-F1
#
_cell.length_a   1.000
_cell.length_b   1.000
_cell.length_c   1.000
_cell.angle_alpha   90.00
_cell.angle_beta   90.00
_cell.angle_gamma   90.00
#
_symmetry.space_group_name_H-M   'P 1'
#
loop_
_entity.id
_entity.type
_entity.pdbx_description
1 polymer ?
#
loop_
_entity_poly.entity_id
_entity_poly.type
_entity_poly.pdbx_seq_one_letter_code
_entity_poly.pdbx_strand_id
1 'polypeptide(L)'
;MMYRSLTDGSLYRIDADLLIPGHGDPLLHGAVVWKSKTILYVGRQIDVPQEYKDATTSHVPVVMPGLWDCHIHYMGATSATMDAVVKTTPALAGARSVPDLHATIMAGFTSVREVGGYGCELALAVNEGRILGPTIYGAHSAISMTAGHGDVHGMPLHQLQDMCAHGLPLTIADGVPECLQAVRKQLRHGARVIKVCASGGVVSAIDDPQHQEFSFEEMKAIVDEAARAKRVVAAHCHGKAGIMNALRAGCRTIEHGSFLDEEAVELMREKGAILVATRSVIETGLSMRQLFTPGSYQKLLEVADAHKQAYRLAVARGVTIALGTDQFISSDNPAVAYGRNGKELEYAVEAGMTPLAAIEAATANGPLTLGEQAPKSGRLLAGYDADIIALTANPLEDITVVGNAKNVTHVWHQGKLVKS
;
A
#
# COMPACT_ATOMS: atom_id res chain seq x y z
N MET A 1 -8.99 19.72 -22.23
CA MET A 1 -9.71 20.50 -21.20
C MET A 1 -8.69 20.93 -20.15
N MET A 2 -8.39 22.23 -20.05
CA MET A 2 -7.60 22.78 -18.94
C MET A 2 -8.40 22.60 -17.65
N TYR A 3 -7.87 21.82 -16.69
CA TYR A 3 -8.44 21.71 -15.35
C TYR A 3 -8.34 23.08 -14.67
N ARG A 4 -9.44 23.83 -14.70
CA ARG A 4 -9.61 25.02 -13.88
C ARG A 4 -9.41 24.63 -12.42
N SER A 5 -8.48 25.31 -11.75
CA SER A 5 -8.60 25.57 -10.32
C SER A 5 -10.01 26.05 -10.04
N LEU A 6 -10.66 25.45 -9.03
CA LEU A 6 -11.80 25.91 -8.24
C LEU A 6 -12.36 24.65 -7.57
N THR A 7 -11.94 24.35 -6.33
CA THR A 7 -12.90 23.74 -5.40
C THR A 7 -14.01 24.78 -5.31
N ASP A 8 -15.14 24.55 -5.97
CA ASP A 8 -16.28 25.40 -5.65
C ASP A 8 -16.50 25.27 -4.13
N GLY A 9 -16.92 26.35 -3.47
CA GLY A 9 -17.18 26.30 -2.04
C GLY A 9 -18.43 25.46 -1.71
N SER A 10 -18.89 24.62 -2.62
CA SER A 10 -20.14 23.89 -2.52
C SER A 10 -20.03 22.80 -1.46
N LEU A 11 -21.18 22.58 -0.85
CA LEU A 11 -21.40 21.57 0.14
C LEU A 11 -22.02 20.36 -0.55
N TYR A 12 -21.46 19.18 -0.30
CA TYR A 12 -21.92 17.93 -0.87
C TYR A 12 -22.39 16.99 0.23
N ARG A 13 -23.38 16.16 -0.08
CA ARG A 13 -23.95 15.18 0.82
C ARG A 13 -24.20 13.87 0.07
N ILE A 14 -23.87 12.75 0.72
CA ILE A 14 -24.31 11.42 0.31
C ILE A 14 -25.24 10.89 1.40
N ASP A 15 -26.43 10.49 1.01
CA ASP A 15 -27.32 9.65 1.80
C ASP A 15 -27.14 8.20 1.37
N ALA A 16 -26.89 7.31 2.31
CA ALA A 16 -26.66 5.89 2.03
C ALA A 16 -27.57 4.99 2.85
N ASP A 17 -28.02 3.89 2.25
CA ASP A 17 -28.78 2.86 2.99
C ASP A 17 -27.89 2.20 4.05
N LEU A 18 -26.60 1.99 3.72
CA LEU A 18 -25.56 1.55 4.64
C LEU A 18 -24.32 2.46 4.55
N LEU A 19 -23.88 3.00 5.68
CA LEU A 19 -22.62 3.71 5.83
C LEU A 19 -21.65 2.87 6.66
N ILE A 20 -20.49 2.54 6.09
CA ILE A 20 -19.40 1.87 6.80
C ILE A 20 -18.35 2.93 7.11
N PRO A 21 -18.08 3.29 8.38
CA PRO A 21 -17.22 4.42 8.71
C PRO A 21 -15.72 4.16 8.52
N GLY A 22 -15.34 2.90 8.26
CA GLY A 22 -13.95 2.43 8.18
C GLY A 22 -13.35 1.98 9.51
N HIS A 23 -13.87 2.46 10.64
CA HIS A 23 -13.59 1.93 11.98
C HIS A 23 -14.80 2.18 12.88
N GLY A 24 -15.22 1.15 13.62
CA GLY A 24 -16.46 1.14 14.40
C GLY A 24 -17.66 0.61 13.63
N ASP A 25 -18.84 0.69 14.25
CA ASP A 25 -20.05 0.04 13.75
C ASP A 25 -20.62 0.73 12.50
N PRO A 26 -21.07 -0.04 11.48
CA PRO A 26 -21.82 0.50 10.35
C PRO A 26 -23.15 1.14 10.78
N LEU A 27 -23.59 2.14 10.04
CA LEU A 27 -24.84 2.86 10.27
C LEU A 27 -25.84 2.60 9.13
N LEU A 28 -27.04 2.17 9.48
CA LEU A 28 -28.16 2.15 8.55
C LEU A 28 -28.71 3.56 8.37
N HIS A 29 -29.11 3.89 7.14
CA HIS A 29 -29.58 5.22 6.76
C HIS A 29 -28.59 6.32 7.21
N GLY A 30 -27.32 6.12 6.84
CA GLY A 30 -26.23 7.02 7.14
C GLY A 30 -26.12 8.17 6.14
N ALA A 31 -25.46 9.24 6.56
CA ALA A 31 -25.12 10.37 5.71
C ALA A 31 -23.69 10.83 5.95
N VAL A 32 -23.03 11.26 4.89
CA VAL A 32 -21.74 11.97 4.95
C VAL A 32 -21.87 13.31 4.22
N VAL A 33 -21.39 14.38 4.87
CA VAL A 33 -21.36 15.73 4.30
C VAL A 33 -19.91 16.19 4.26
N TRP A 34 -19.50 16.78 3.15
CA TRP A 34 -18.16 17.37 3.02
C TRP A 34 -18.19 18.67 2.23
N LYS A 35 -17.12 19.45 2.41
CA LYS A 35 -16.86 20.67 1.66
C LYS A 35 -15.40 20.71 1.26
N SER A 36 -15.14 21.04 0.00
CA SER A 36 -13.78 21.00 -0.55
C SER A 36 -13.15 19.64 -0.27
N LYS A 37 -12.07 19.55 0.53
CA LYS A 37 -11.38 18.28 0.81
C LYS A 37 -11.73 17.66 2.15
N THR A 38 -12.63 18.26 2.94
CA THR A 38 -12.81 17.89 4.35
C THR A 38 -14.24 17.45 4.63
N ILE A 39 -14.37 16.29 5.28
CA ILE A 39 -15.62 15.78 5.82
C ILE A 39 -16.05 16.66 7.00
N LEU A 40 -17.29 17.12 6.97
CA LEU A 40 -17.88 17.98 7.98
C LEU A 40 -18.81 17.23 8.93
N TYR A 41 -19.53 16.22 8.41
CA TYR A 41 -20.46 15.43 9.21
C TYR A 41 -20.52 13.99 8.73
N VAL A 42 -20.65 13.07 9.68
CA VAL A 42 -20.96 11.66 9.48
C VAL A 42 -21.92 11.23 10.58
N GLY A 43 -23.03 10.62 10.21
CA GLY A 43 -24.05 10.18 11.17
C GLY A 43 -25.31 9.71 10.48
N ARG A 44 -26.43 9.67 11.20
CA ARG A 44 -27.73 9.30 10.61
C ARG A 44 -28.25 10.41 9.70
N GLN A 45 -28.98 10.04 8.64
CA GLN A 45 -29.61 10.99 7.71
C GLN A 45 -30.55 11.97 8.41
N ILE A 46 -31.27 11.50 9.43
CA ILE A 46 -32.23 12.30 10.20
C ILE A 46 -31.58 13.34 11.12
N ASP A 47 -30.30 13.16 11.45
CA ASP A 47 -29.56 14.03 12.37
C ASP A 47 -28.65 15.01 11.64
N VAL A 48 -28.69 15.06 10.29
CA VAL A 48 -27.88 15.99 9.50
C VAL A 48 -28.19 17.42 9.93
N PRO A 49 -27.17 18.21 10.36
CA PRO A 49 -27.38 19.58 10.81
C PRO A 49 -28.08 20.46 9.78
N GLN A 50 -28.95 21.37 10.26
CA GLN A 50 -29.74 22.26 9.39
C GLN A 50 -28.88 23.19 8.52
N GLU A 51 -27.66 23.50 8.96
CA GLU A 51 -26.69 24.27 8.18
C GLU A 51 -26.24 23.56 6.89
N TYR A 52 -26.46 22.25 6.78
CA TYR A 52 -26.13 21.44 5.61
C TYR A 52 -27.32 21.08 4.73
N LYS A 53 -28.50 21.68 4.98
CA LYS A 53 -29.75 21.38 4.26
C LYS A 53 -29.67 21.63 2.75
N ASP A 54 -28.84 22.59 2.32
CA ASP A 54 -28.72 23.02 0.92
C ASP A 54 -27.55 22.30 0.20
N ALA A 55 -27.02 21.22 0.78
CA ALA A 55 -25.97 20.42 0.17
C ALA A 55 -26.46 19.75 -1.12
N THR A 56 -25.59 19.68 -2.14
CA THR A 56 -25.84 18.86 -3.32
C THR A 56 -25.85 17.41 -2.89
N THR A 57 -27.04 16.79 -2.92
CA THR A 57 -27.29 15.48 -2.31
C THR A 57 -27.41 14.39 -3.37
N SER A 58 -26.75 13.26 -3.13
CA SER A 58 -26.91 12.02 -3.90
C SER A 58 -27.29 10.88 -2.96
N HIS A 59 -28.06 9.91 -3.48
CA HIS A 59 -28.37 8.68 -2.74
C HIS A 59 -27.59 7.51 -3.33
N VAL A 60 -27.05 6.63 -2.46
CA VAL A 60 -26.32 5.42 -2.86
C VAL A 60 -26.70 4.23 -1.97
N PRO A 61 -26.56 2.97 -2.43
CA PRO A 61 -26.81 1.81 -1.57
C PRO A 61 -25.84 1.74 -0.40
N VAL A 62 -24.55 1.88 -0.67
CA VAL A 62 -23.49 1.77 0.34
C VAL A 62 -22.46 2.86 0.15
N VAL A 63 -22.00 3.46 1.25
CA VAL A 63 -20.89 4.42 1.28
C VAL A 63 -19.84 4.00 2.31
N MET A 64 -18.56 4.15 1.96
CA MET A 64 -17.42 3.86 2.85
C MET A 64 -16.22 4.76 2.51
N PRO A 65 -15.15 4.81 3.35
CA PRO A 65 -13.94 5.53 2.99
C PRO A 65 -13.32 4.93 1.73
N GLY A 66 -12.60 5.76 0.98
CA GLY A 66 -11.74 5.27 -0.08
C GLY A 66 -10.67 4.30 0.46
N LEU A 67 -10.37 3.29 -0.35
CA LEU A 67 -9.46 2.20 0.02
C LEU A 67 -8.01 2.68 -0.01
N TRP A 68 -7.19 1.98 0.76
CA TRP A 68 -5.74 2.09 0.83
C TRP A 68 -5.08 0.79 0.35
N ASP A 69 -4.05 0.92 -0.48
CA ASP A 69 -3.09 -0.16 -0.74
C ASP A 69 -1.75 0.23 -0.11
N CYS A 70 -1.32 -0.52 0.90
CA CYS A 70 -0.14 -0.19 1.69
C CYS A 70 1.17 -0.79 1.15
N HIS A 71 1.13 -1.49 0.03
CA HIS A 71 2.31 -2.09 -0.60
C HIS A 71 2.08 -2.22 -2.10
N ILE A 72 2.59 -1.25 -2.85
CA ILE A 72 2.45 -1.21 -4.31
C ILE A 72 3.73 -0.64 -4.94
N HIS A 73 3.94 -0.86 -6.23
CA HIS A 73 5.17 -0.44 -6.92
C HIS A 73 4.95 0.08 -8.35
N TYR A 74 4.97 1.39 -8.53
CA TYR A 74 4.91 2.00 -9.87
C TYR A 74 6.29 2.02 -10.54
N MET A 75 6.68 0.88 -11.13
CA MET A 75 7.98 0.70 -11.82
C MET A 75 7.85 0.57 -13.34
N GLY A 76 6.64 0.38 -13.88
CA GLY A 76 6.42 0.14 -15.32
C GLY A 76 7.04 -1.15 -15.86
N ALA A 77 7.43 -2.07 -14.98
CA ALA A 77 7.95 -3.39 -15.33
C ALA A 77 6.82 -4.28 -15.86
N THR A 78 7.08 -5.08 -16.88
CA THR A 78 6.05 -5.91 -17.54
C THR A 78 6.12 -7.39 -17.16
N SER A 79 7.04 -7.79 -16.27
CA SER A 79 7.18 -9.16 -15.76
C SER A 79 7.80 -9.19 -14.37
N ALA A 80 7.70 -10.32 -13.66
CA ALA A 80 8.25 -10.50 -12.31
C ALA A 80 9.75 -10.84 -12.29
N THR A 81 10.57 -9.98 -12.91
CA THR A 81 12.02 -10.17 -12.98
C THR A 81 12.78 -8.87 -12.76
N MET A 82 13.95 -8.95 -12.12
CA MET A 82 14.84 -7.78 -11.97
C MET A 82 15.28 -7.22 -13.33
N ASP A 83 15.42 -8.07 -14.35
CA ASP A 83 15.75 -7.67 -15.71
C ASP A 83 14.70 -6.70 -16.31
N ALA A 84 13.41 -6.97 -16.09
CA ALA A 84 12.35 -6.09 -16.54
C ALA A 84 12.35 -4.73 -15.83
N VAL A 85 12.77 -4.70 -14.56
CA VAL A 85 12.92 -3.45 -13.79
C VAL A 85 14.07 -2.62 -14.35
N VAL A 86 15.28 -3.20 -14.47
CA VAL A 86 16.47 -2.43 -14.92
C VAL A 86 16.42 -2.01 -16.38
N LYS A 87 15.73 -2.76 -17.25
CA LYS A 87 15.57 -2.40 -18.66
C LYS A 87 14.48 -1.36 -18.91
N THR A 88 13.66 -1.03 -17.91
CA THR A 88 12.62 -0.02 -18.04
C THR A 88 13.18 1.35 -17.64
N THR A 89 13.39 2.22 -18.63
CA THR A 89 13.89 3.59 -18.38
C THR A 89 12.86 4.42 -17.60
N PRO A 90 13.28 5.43 -16.81
CA PRO A 90 12.35 6.22 -15.99
C PRO A 90 11.21 6.87 -16.78
N ALA A 91 11.50 7.39 -17.99
CA ALA A 91 10.48 7.98 -18.86
C ALA A 91 9.43 6.95 -19.31
N LEU A 92 9.87 5.73 -19.65
CA LEU A 92 8.97 4.64 -20.02
C LEU A 92 8.19 4.13 -18.81
N ALA A 93 8.83 4.04 -17.65
CA ALA A 93 8.17 3.65 -16.39
C ALA A 93 7.04 4.63 -16.04
N GLY A 94 7.30 5.93 -16.13
CA GLY A 94 6.30 6.96 -15.92
C GLY A 94 5.13 6.84 -16.91
N ALA A 95 5.42 6.69 -18.21
CA ALA A 95 4.39 6.54 -19.24
C ALA A 95 3.49 5.31 -19.00
N ARG A 96 4.08 4.17 -18.61
CA ARG A 96 3.35 2.94 -18.28
C ARG A 96 2.57 3.03 -16.98
N SER A 97 3.05 3.81 -16.01
CA SER A 97 2.37 3.97 -14.72
C SER A 97 1.12 4.86 -14.78
N VAL A 98 0.94 5.67 -15.84
CA VAL A 98 -0.27 6.51 -16.01
C VAL A 98 -1.56 5.68 -16.04
N PRO A 99 -1.71 4.67 -16.94
CA PRO A 99 -2.89 3.80 -16.91
C PRO A 99 -2.99 2.98 -15.62
N ASP A 100 -1.88 2.60 -14.99
CA ASP A 100 -1.86 1.86 -13.72
C ASP A 100 -2.43 2.69 -12.56
N LEU A 101 -2.05 3.96 -12.46
CA LEU A 101 -2.60 4.93 -11.49
C LEU A 101 -4.10 5.13 -11.72
N HIS A 102 -4.51 5.29 -12.97
CA HIS A 102 -5.91 5.43 -13.35
C HIS A 102 -6.73 4.19 -12.97
N ALA A 103 -6.24 2.99 -13.29
CA ALA A 103 -6.91 1.73 -12.92
C ALA A 103 -7.04 1.58 -11.39
N THR A 104 -6.02 2.00 -10.64
CA THR A 104 -6.02 1.96 -9.18
C THR A 104 -7.13 2.84 -8.58
N ILE A 105 -7.20 4.11 -8.96
CA ILE A 105 -8.24 5.03 -8.44
C ILE A 105 -9.65 4.61 -8.90
N MET A 106 -9.79 4.09 -10.12
CA MET A 106 -11.07 3.57 -10.62
C MET A 106 -11.55 2.31 -9.87
N ALA A 107 -10.65 1.60 -9.20
CA ALA A 107 -10.98 0.49 -8.31
C ALA A 107 -11.34 0.94 -6.89
N GLY A 108 -11.44 2.25 -6.63
CA GLY A 108 -11.81 2.80 -5.31
C GLY A 108 -10.63 3.00 -4.36
N PHE A 109 -9.40 2.78 -4.81
CA PHE A 109 -8.19 3.04 -4.03
C PHE A 109 -7.81 4.51 -4.15
N THR A 110 -8.10 5.28 -3.12
CA THR A 110 -7.88 6.74 -3.09
C THR A 110 -6.51 7.13 -2.55
N SER A 111 -5.84 6.20 -1.87
CA SER A 111 -4.51 6.39 -1.32
C SER A 111 -3.68 5.12 -1.48
N VAL A 112 -2.38 5.30 -1.68
CA VAL A 112 -1.43 4.19 -1.78
C VAL A 112 -0.13 4.52 -1.06
N ARG A 113 0.45 3.53 -0.38
CA ARG A 113 1.83 3.58 0.11
C ARG A 113 2.70 2.79 -0.87
N GLU A 114 3.43 3.52 -1.70
CA GLU A 114 4.39 2.89 -2.60
C GLU A 114 5.70 2.65 -1.83
N VAL A 115 6.19 1.41 -1.86
CA VAL A 115 7.34 0.98 -1.07
C VAL A 115 8.53 0.62 -1.95
N GLY A 116 8.69 1.29 -3.09
CA GLY A 116 9.74 1.05 -4.07
C GLY A 116 9.26 1.39 -5.48
N GLY A 117 9.81 2.41 -6.12
CA GLY A 117 9.41 2.84 -7.45
C GLY A 117 9.55 4.34 -7.68
N TYR A 118 8.81 4.84 -8.68
CA TYR A 118 8.83 6.24 -9.12
C TYR A 118 7.69 7.08 -8.52
N GLY A 119 7.09 6.61 -7.42
CA GLY A 119 5.89 7.17 -6.80
C GLY A 119 6.09 8.57 -6.26
N CYS A 120 7.29 8.92 -5.79
CA CYS A 120 7.60 10.29 -5.35
C CYS A 120 7.52 11.28 -6.51
N GLU A 121 8.04 10.90 -7.67
CA GLU A 121 8.01 11.69 -8.90
C GLU A 121 6.59 11.74 -9.50
N LEU A 122 5.90 10.59 -9.55
CA LEU A 122 4.52 10.49 -10.03
C LEU A 122 3.54 11.29 -9.16
N ALA A 123 3.77 11.35 -7.84
CA ALA A 123 2.95 12.11 -6.90
C ALA A 123 2.90 13.60 -7.28
N LEU A 124 3.98 14.17 -7.84
CA LEU A 124 4.00 15.56 -8.27
C LEU A 124 2.93 15.82 -9.34
N ALA A 125 2.89 14.97 -10.38
CA ALA A 125 1.94 15.11 -11.48
C ALA A 125 0.49 14.83 -11.04
N VAL A 126 0.29 13.90 -10.09
CA VAL A 126 -1.03 13.65 -9.48
C VAL A 126 -1.48 14.86 -8.65
N ASN A 127 -0.60 15.42 -7.81
CA ASN A 127 -0.91 16.58 -6.97
C ASN A 127 -1.19 17.86 -7.78
N GLU A 128 -0.56 18.00 -8.94
CA GLU A 128 -0.86 19.05 -9.93
C GLU A 128 -2.20 18.83 -10.67
N GLY A 129 -2.80 17.64 -10.55
CA GLY A 129 -4.00 17.25 -11.28
C GLY A 129 -3.76 16.97 -12.77
N ARG A 130 -2.51 16.74 -13.19
CA ARG A 130 -2.18 16.40 -14.58
C ARG A 130 -2.43 14.92 -14.90
N ILE A 131 -2.26 14.06 -13.90
CA ILE A 131 -2.56 12.63 -13.97
C ILE A 131 -3.63 12.33 -12.92
N LEU A 132 -4.65 11.57 -13.32
CA LEU A 132 -5.65 11.07 -12.39
C LEU A 132 -5.12 9.80 -11.71
N GLY A 133 -5.10 9.78 -10.38
CA GLY A 133 -4.59 8.67 -9.59
C GLY A 133 -4.82 8.88 -8.09
N PRO A 134 -4.52 7.87 -7.27
CA PRO A 134 -4.58 7.97 -5.81
C PRO A 134 -3.58 8.98 -5.26
N THR A 135 -3.76 9.41 -4.01
CA THR A 135 -2.69 10.07 -3.26
C THR A 135 -1.57 9.07 -2.96
N ILE A 136 -0.35 9.41 -3.36
CA ILE A 136 0.82 8.52 -3.24
C ILE A 136 1.69 8.94 -2.06
N TYR A 137 1.96 8.00 -1.17
CA TYR A 137 2.92 8.10 -0.08
C TYR A 137 4.12 7.20 -0.39
N GLY A 138 5.07 7.70 -1.17
CA GLY A 138 6.18 6.90 -1.71
C GLY A 138 7.37 6.75 -0.76
N ALA A 139 8.08 5.62 -0.91
CA ALA A 139 9.41 5.37 -0.34
C ALA A 139 10.55 5.83 -1.25
N HIS A 140 10.24 6.08 -2.53
CA HIS A 140 11.23 6.15 -3.61
C HIS A 140 11.95 4.81 -3.74
N SER A 141 13.19 4.68 -3.26
CA SER A 141 13.93 3.43 -3.45
C SER A 141 13.73 2.46 -2.29
N ALA A 142 13.66 1.16 -2.63
CA ALA A 142 13.94 0.12 -1.66
C ALA A 142 15.45 0.10 -1.36
N ILE A 143 15.83 0.15 -0.08
CA ILE A 143 17.21 0.09 0.37
C ILE A 143 17.58 -1.38 0.64
N SER A 144 18.63 -1.87 0.01
CA SER A 144 19.13 -3.25 0.11
C SER A 144 20.64 -3.23 0.37
N MET A 145 21.16 -4.29 0.99
CA MET A 145 22.61 -4.52 1.06
C MET A 145 23.11 -5.15 -0.25
N THR A 146 24.42 -5.15 -0.47
CA THR A 146 25.03 -5.92 -1.56
C THR A 146 24.68 -7.40 -1.42
N ALA A 147 24.37 -8.05 -2.55
CA ALA A 147 23.86 -9.40 -2.64
C ALA A 147 22.47 -9.64 -2.00
N GLY A 148 21.79 -8.58 -1.55
CA GLY A 148 20.44 -8.68 -0.97
C GLY A 148 19.31 -8.73 -1.99
N HIS A 149 18.07 -8.63 -1.51
CA HIS A 149 16.86 -8.76 -2.32
C HIS A 149 16.72 -7.67 -3.40
N GLY A 150 17.12 -6.42 -3.08
CA GLY A 150 17.09 -5.30 -4.02
C GLY A 150 18.29 -5.22 -4.96
N ASP A 151 19.17 -6.22 -4.97
CA ASP A 151 20.32 -6.32 -5.86
C ASP A 151 19.96 -7.06 -7.16
N VAL A 152 20.71 -6.78 -8.22
CA VAL A 152 20.57 -7.38 -9.55
C VAL A 152 21.80 -8.24 -9.81
N HIS A 153 21.84 -9.42 -9.20
CA HIS A 153 23.02 -10.28 -9.10
C HIS A 153 23.68 -10.67 -10.43
N GLY A 154 22.94 -10.62 -11.55
CA GLY A 154 23.45 -10.89 -12.90
C GLY A 154 24.21 -9.71 -13.53
N MET A 155 24.27 -8.56 -12.88
CA MET A 155 24.90 -7.34 -13.34
C MET A 155 26.14 -7.02 -12.49
N PRO A 156 27.24 -6.48 -13.06
CA PRO A 156 28.34 -5.97 -12.27
C PRO A 156 27.87 -4.88 -11.29
N LEU A 157 28.22 -5.02 -10.00
CA LEU A 157 27.72 -4.14 -8.93
C LEU A 157 27.91 -2.64 -9.23
N HIS A 158 29.07 -2.23 -9.76
CA HIS A 158 29.33 -0.84 -10.10
C HIS A 158 28.37 -0.27 -11.15
N GLN A 159 27.87 -1.11 -12.08
CA GLN A 159 26.89 -0.69 -13.08
C GLN A 159 25.52 -0.50 -12.44
N LEU A 160 25.12 -1.41 -11.53
CA LEU A 160 23.87 -1.24 -10.78
C LEU A 160 23.91 0.03 -9.93
N GLN A 161 25.02 0.28 -9.23
CA GLN A 161 25.21 1.49 -8.42
C GLN A 161 25.13 2.76 -9.28
N ASP A 162 25.73 2.74 -10.47
CA ASP A 162 25.62 3.84 -11.43
C ASP A 162 24.16 4.06 -11.88
N MET A 163 23.43 3.00 -12.21
CA MET A 163 22.01 3.10 -12.56
C MET A 163 21.15 3.65 -11.41
N CYS A 164 21.40 3.20 -10.17
CA CYS A 164 20.73 3.73 -8.98
C CYS A 164 21.01 5.22 -8.79
N ALA A 165 22.26 5.66 -9.03
CA ALA A 165 22.62 7.07 -8.99
C ALA A 165 21.94 7.92 -10.08
N HIS A 166 21.51 7.27 -11.18
CA HIS A 166 20.87 7.91 -12.34
C HIS A 166 19.37 7.58 -12.47
N GLY A 167 18.71 7.22 -11.36
CA GLY A 167 17.27 7.21 -11.26
C GLY A 167 16.60 5.84 -11.27
N LEU A 168 17.35 4.72 -11.27
CA LEU A 168 16.75 3.42 -10.94
C LEU A 168 16.30 3.44 -9.47
N PRO A 169 15.03 3.11 -9.13
CA PRO A 169 14.47 3.26 -7.78
C PRO A 169 14.86 2.09 -6.86
N LEU A 170 16.15 1.78 -6.84
CA LEU A 170 16.81 0.86 -5.92
C LEU A 170 17.96 1.61 -5.24
N THR A 171 18.42 1.13 -4.10
CA THR A 171 19.58 1.71 -3.42
C THR A 171 20.35 0.59 -2.72
N ILE A 172 21.60 0.40 -3.13
CA ILE A 172 22.54 -0.48 -2.43
C ILE A 172 23.29 0.34 -1.37
N ALA A 173 23.39 -0.17 -0.15
CA ALA A 173 24.12 0.45 0.93
C ALA A 173 24.69 -0.60 1.87
N ASP A 174 26.00 -0.52 2.16
CA ASP A 174 26.70 -1.43 3.05
C ASP A 174 27.39 -0.66 4.18
N GLY A 175 27.16 -1.09 5.41
CA GLY A 175 27.63 -0.42 6.61
C GLY A 175 26.78 0.78 7.02
N VAL A 176 26.87 1.11 8.31
CA VAL A 176 26.12 2.21 8.93
C VAL A 176 26.28 3.54 8.17
N PRO A 177 27.48 4.00 7.75
CA PRO A 177 27.61 5.29 7.05
C PRO A 177 26.80 5.37 5.74
N GLU A 178 26.83 4.31 4.93
CA GLU A 178 26.08 4.27 3.67
C GLU A 178 24.59 4.14 3.90
N CYS A 179 24.17 3.36 4.90
CA CYS A 179 22.77 3.24 5.31
C CYS A 179 22.16 4.59 5.70
N LEU A 180 22.90 5.41 6.47
CA LEU A 180 22.47 6.77 6.81
C LEU A 180 22.33 7.65 5.56
N GLN A 181 23.29 7.56 4.63
CA GLN A 181 23.24 8.29 3.37
C GLN A 181 22.05 7.85 2.50
N ALA A 182 21.78 6.54 2.45
CA ALA A 182 20.68 5.96 1.69
C ALA A 182 19.33 6.51 2.17
N VAL A 183 19.08 6.54 3.48
CA VAL A 183 17.87 7.15 4.05
C VAL A 183 17.75 8.62 3.66
N ARG A 184 18.83 9.40 3.84
CA ARG A 184 18.85 10.83 3.51
C ARG A 184 18.59 11.12 2.04
N LYS A 185 19.06 10.24 1.13
CA LYS A 185 18.74 10.34 -0.29
C LYS A 185 17.24 10.17 -0.51
N GLN A 186 16.59 9.16 0.09
CA GLN A 186 15.14 9.00 -0.06
C GLN A 186 14.37 10.21 0.49
N LEU A 187 14.80 10.75 1.64
CA LEU A 187 14.22 11.97 2.20
C LEU A 187 14.37 13.18 1.26
N ARG A 188 15.51 13.30 0.55
CA ARG A 188 15.73 14.33 -0.48
C ARG A 188 14.74 14.22 -1.64
N HIS A 189 14.35 13.00 -2.02
CA HIS A 189 13.33 12.74 -3.03
C HIS A 189 11.90 12.96 -2.53
N GLY A 190 11.72 13.32 -1.25
CA GLY A 190 10.41 13.60 -0.67
C GLY A 190 9.73 12.37 -0.07
N ALA A 191 10.45 11.26 0.15
CA ALA A 191 9.89 10.03 0.68
C ALA A 191 9.11 10.26 1.99
N ARG A 192 7.93 9.62 2.05
CA ARG A 192 6.98 9.65 3.18
C ARG A 192 7.13 8.45 4.11
N VAL A 193 7.83 7.41 3.65
CA VAL A 193 8.19 6.20 4.40
C VAL A 193 9.57 5.75 3.90
N ILE A 194 10.28 4.93 4.67
CA ILE A 194 11.53 4.31 4.22
C ILE A 194 11.29 2.81 4.03
N LYS A 195 11.71 2.24 2.90
CA LYS A 195 11.66 0.79 2.65
C LYS A 195 13.04 0.17 2.77
N VAL A 196 13.12 -0.97 3.43
CA VAL A 196 14.32 -1.82 3.47
C VAL A 196 14.02 -3.26 3.06
N CYS A 197 15.03 -3.94 2.50
CA CYS A 197 15.11 -5.39 2.36
C CYS A 197 15.81 -5.98 3.58
N ALA A 198 15.05 -6.63 4.47
CA ALA A 198 15.56 -7.14 5.75
C ALA A 198 15.63 -8.68 5.80
N SER A 199 15.22 -9.33 4.72
CA SER A 199 15.52 -10.73 4.40
C SER A 199 15.68 -10.86 2.89
N GLY A 200 16.17 -12.01 2.44
CA GLY A 200 16.05 -12.34 1.02
C GLY A 200 14.60 -12.38 0.56
N GLY A 201 14.39 -12.42 -0.75
CA GLY A 201 13.06 -12.48 -1.34
C GLY A 201 12.91 -13.52 -2.42
N VAL A 202 11.70 -13.54 -2.98
CA VAL A 202 11.26 -14.58 -3.90
C VAL A 202 11.82 -14.37 -5.32
N VAL A 203 11.92 -13.12 -5.79
CA VAL A 203 12.26 -12.82 -7.21
C VAL A 203 13.75 -12.64 -7.50
N SER A 204 14.56 -12.37 -6.50
CA SER A 204 16.02 -12.23 -6.57
C SER A 204 16.71 -13.59 -6.69
N ALA A 205 17.94 -13.60 -7.22
CA ALA A 205 18.56 -14.85 -7.71
C ALA A 205 19.37 -15.61 -6.66
N ILE A 206 20.22 -14.92 -5.89
CA ILE A 206 21.25 -15.52 -5.00
C ILE A 206 20.81 -15.61 -3.54
N ASP A 207 20.10 -14.60 -3.05
CA ASP A 207 19.62 -14.52 -1.66
C ASP A 207 18.59 -15.63 -1.33
N ASP A 208 18.20 -15.75 -0.06
CA ASP A 208 17.22 -16.75 0.39
C ASP A 208 16.16 -16.06 1.26
N PRO A 209 14.85 -16.29 1.04
CA PRO A 209 13.78 -15.74 1.87
C PRO A 209 13.95 -15.99 3.38
N GLN A 210 14.60 -17.07 3.78
CA GLN A 210 14.83 -17.40 5.19
C GLN A 210 16.00 -16.65 5.83
N HIS A 211 16.93 -16.14 5.03
CA HIS A 211 18.13 -15.46 5.53
C HIS A 211 17.85 -13.99 5.87
N GLN A 212 18.39 -13.55 7.01
CA GLN A 212 18.37 -12.14 7.41
C GLN A 212 19.26 -11.32 6.47
N GLU A 213 18.78 -10.13 6.11
CA GLU A 213 19.56 -9.08 5.45
C GLU A 213 19.71 -7.88 6.38
N PHE A 214 20.82 -7.17 6.22
CA PHE A 214 21.38 -6.18 7.15
C PHE A 214 21.74 -6.74 8.54
N SER A 215 22.80 -6.19 9.11
CA SER A 215 23.10 -6.31 10.53
C SER A 215 22.07 -5.56 11.39
N PHE A 216 22.08 -5.82 12.70
CA PHE A 216 21.26 -5.04 13.63
C PHE A 216 21.67 -3.56 13.64
N GLU A 217 22.98 -3.29 13.58
CA GLU A 217 23.56 -1.95 13.61
C GLU A 217 23.12 -1.11 12.42
N GLU A 218 23.13 -1.69 11.21
CA GLU A 218 22.65 -1.03 10.00
C GLU A 218 21.15 -0.77 10.06
N MET A 219 20.37 -1.79 10.43
CA MET A 219 18.91 -1.67 10.54
C MET A 219 18.52 -0.59 11.57
N LYS A 220 19.19 -0.57 12.72
CA LYS A 220 18.98 0.43 13.78
C LYS A 220 19.36 1.83 13.31
N ALA A 221 20.46 1.98 12.58
CA ALA A 221 20.87 3.26 12.01
C ALA A 221 19.84 3.80 11.00
N ILE A 222 19.28 2.91 10.15
CA ILE A 222 18.22 3.27 9.20
C ILE A 222 16.97 3.74 9.94
N VAL A 223 16.50 2.98 10.93
CA VAL A 223 15.32 3.32 11.74
C VAL A 223 15.53 4.66 12.46
N ASP A 224 16.69 4.88 13.08
CA ASP A 224 16.96 6.11 13.82
C ASP A 224 17.06 7.34 12.90
N GLU A 225 17.64 7.21 11.71
CA GLU A 225 17.71 8.31 10.74
C GLU A 225 16.31 8.62 10.16
N ALA A 226 15.51 7.59 9.87
CA ALA A 226 14.11 7.78 9.44
C ALA A 226 13.30 8.50 10.53
N ALA A 227 13.42 8.06 11.78
CA ALA A 227 12.71 8.62 12.92
C ALA A 227 13.09 10.09 13.20
N ARG A 228 14.38 10.47 13.03
CA ARG A 228 14.80 11.89 13.11
C ARG A 228 14.06 12.79 12.13
N ALA A 229 13.66 12.23 10.98
CA ALA A 229 12.84 12.90 9.98
C ALA A 229 11.35 12.59 10.10
N LYS A 230 10.88 11.97 11.20
CA LYS A 230 9.48 11.58 11.43
C LYS A 230 8.92 10.63 10.38
N ARG A 231 9.76 9.74 9.84
CA ARG A 231 9.38 8.63 8.96
C ARG A 231 9.48 7.34 9.74
N VAL A 232 8.63 6.39 9.36
CA VAL A 232 8.75 5.00 9.80
C VAL A 232 9.46 4.17 8.74
N VAL A 233 9.94 2.98 9.14
CA VAL A 233 10.56 2.01 8.25
C VAL A 233 9.62 0.84 8.01
N ALA A 234 9.43 0.49 6.74
CA ALA A 234 8.75 -0.70 6.24
C ALA A 234 9.80 -1.75 5.83
N ALA A 235 9.70 -2.95 6.37
CA ALA A 235 10.70 -4.01 6.15
C ALA A 235 10.11 -5.15 5.33
N HIS A 236 10.66 -5.38 4.13
CA HIS A 236 10.50 -6.65 3.42
C HIS A 236 11.12 -7.76 4.26
N CYS A 237 10.29 -8.70 4.74
CA CYS A 237 10.73 -9.81 5.58
C CYS A 237 9.91 -11.08 5.32
N HIS A 238 10.57 -12.14 4.89
CA HIS A 238 10.01 -13.49 4.91
C HIS A 238 10.46 -14.23 6.17
N GLY A 239 11.75 -14.53 6.28
CA GLY A 239 12.33 -15.38 7.32
C GLY A 239 12.28 -14.78 8.73
N LYS A 240 12.09 -15.64 9.73
CA LYS A 240 12.00 -15.25 11.15
C LYS A 240 13.19 -14.41 11.62
N ALA A 241 14.42 -14.74 11.21
CA ALA A 241 15.61 -13.98 11.61
C ALA A 241 15.52 -12.50 11.19
N GLY A 242 15.16 -12.25 9.93
CA GLY A 242 14.93 -10.90 9.40
C GLY A 242 13.78 -10.17 10.12
N ILE A 243 12.65 -10.85 10.33
CA ILE A 243 11.50 -10.30 11.08
C ILE A 243 11.92 -9.83 12.48
N MET A 244 12.59 -10.70 13.24
CA MET A 244 12.99 -10.39 14.61
C MET A 244 14.02 -9.25 14.66
N ASN A 245 14.97 -9.22 13.72
CA ASN A 245 15.93 -8.13 13.61
C ASN A 245 15.24 -6.79 13.32
N ALA A 246 14.35 -6.75 12.33
CA ALA A 246 13.58 -5.56 11.96
C ALA A 246 12.71 -5.04 13.13
N LEU A 247 11.99 -5.92 13.83
CA LEU A 247 11.16 -5.55 14.97
C LEU A 247 12.00 -5.01 16.14
N ARG A 248 13.14 -5.65 16.44
CA ARG A 248 14.05 -5.20 17.51
C ARG A 248 14.69 -3.84 17.19
N ALA A 249 15.02 -3.62 15.92
CA ALA A 249 15.59 -2.35 15.47
C ALA A 249 14.56 -1.20 15.47
N GLY A 250 13.26 -1.53 15.39
CA GLY A 250 12.16 -0.58 15.48
C GLY A 250 11.43 -0.30 14.17
N CYS A 251 11.53 -1.20 13.17
CA CYS A 251 10.69 -1.14 11.98
C CYS A 251 9.20 -1.18 12.38
N ARG A 252 8.39 -0.33 11.74
CA ARG A 252 6.98 -0.15 12.10
C ARG A 252 6.07 -1.09 11.34
N THR A 253 6.43 -1.44 10.11
CA THR A 253 5.65 -2.39 9.31
C THR A 253 6.53 -3.53 8.84
N ILE A 254 5.97 -4.74 8.93
CA ILE A 254 6.54 -5.96 8.38
C ILE A 254 5.74 -6.31 7.14
N GLU A 255 6.42 -6.40 6.02
CA GLU A 255 5.84 -6.75 4.73
C GLU A 255 6.01 -8.26 4.50
N HIS A 256 5.00 -8.91 3.93
CA HIS A 256 4.90 -10.36 3.71
C HIS A 256 4.77 -11.16 5.02
N GLY A 257 5.80 -11.15 5.88
CA GLY A 257 5.79 -11.83 7.17
C GLY A 257 5.62 -13.35 7.05
N SER A 258 6.19 -13.96 6.00
CA SER A 258 5.88 -15.35 5.62
C SER A 258 6.16 -16.40 6.68
N PHE A 259 7.12 -16.16 7.56
CA PHE A 259 7.49 -17.08 8.64
C PHE A 259 7.27 -16.44 10.02
N LEU A 260 6.22 -15.61 10.16
CA LEU A 260 5.75 -15.19 11.49
C LEU A 260 5.31 -16.40 12.31
N ASP A 261 5.90 -16.54 13.49
CA ASP A 261 5.48 -17.48 14.52
C ASP A 261 5.00 -16.73 15.77
N GLU A 262 4.66 -17.47 16.82
CA GLU A 262 4.12 -16.91 18.06
C GLU A 262 5.05 -15.88 18.69
N GLU A 263 6.36 -16.13 18.70
CA GLU A 263 7.33 -15.19 19.26
C GLU A 263 7.34 -13.87 18.48
N ALA A 264 7.38 -13.95 17.15
CA ALA A 264 7.39 -12.76 16.30
C ALA A 264 6.06 -11.99 16.41
N VAL A 265 4.93 -12.70 16.45
CA VAL A 265 3.59 -12.11 16.61
C VAL A 265 3.45 -11.38 17.95
N GLU A 266 3.91 -11.98 19.05
CA GLU A 266 3.88 -11.30 20.35
C GLU A 266 4.76 -10.05 20.36
N LEU A 267 5.94 -10.11 19.74
CA LEU A 267 6.80 -8.93 19.60
C LEU A 267 6.17 -7.84 18.73
N MET A 268 5.47 -8.21 17.64
CA MET A 268 4.72 -7.25 16.82
C MET A 268 3.66 -6.53 17.67
N ARG A 269 2.91 -7.27 18.50
CA ARG A 269 1.90 -6.69 19.39
C ARG A 269 2.52 -5.78 20.44
N GLU A 270 3.61 -6.19 21.07
CA GLU A 270 4.35 -5.38 22.05
C GLU A 270 4.83 -4.06 21.45
N LYS A 271 5.36 -4.09 20.22
CA LYS A 271 5.85 -2.89 19.52
C LYS A 271 4.75 -2.10 18.80
N GLY A 272 3.53 -2.64 18.74
CA GLY A 272 2.46 -2.14 17.88
C GLY A 272 2.84 -2.11 16.40
N ALA A 273 3.71 -3.01 15.95
CA ALA A 273 4.07 -3.14 14.55
C ALA A 273 2.89 -3.66 13.73
N ILE A 274 2.82 -3.23 12.48
CA ILE A 274 1.71 -3.55 11.58
C ILE A 274 2.17 -4.61 10.58
N LEU A 275 1.37 -5.65 10.38
CA LEU A 275 1.57 -6.60 9.29
C LEU A 275 0.89 -6.08 8.02
N VAL A 276 1.62 -6.10 6.91
CA VAL A 276 1.06 -5.94 5.56
C VAL A 276 1.37 -7.21 4.79
N ALA A 277 0.38 -8.11 4.73
CA ALA A 277 0.59 -9.50 4.34
C ALA A 277 0.87 -9.68 2.85
N THR A 278 0.31 -8.88 1.94
CA THR A 278 0.54 -9.00 0.48
C THR A 278 0.21 -10.39 -0.05
N ARG A 279 -0.92 -10.97 0.36
CA ARG A 279 -1.29 -12.31 -0.07
C ARG A 279 -1.51 -12.37 -1.59
N SER A 280 -1.92 -11.26 -2.20
CA SER A 280 -2.13 -11.14 -3.65
C SER A 280 -0.92 -11.56 -4.49
N VAL A 281 0.31 -11.14 -4.15
CA VAL A 281 1.50 -11.51 -4.94
C VAL A 281 1.79 -13.02 -4.87
N ILE A 282 1.52 -13.66 -3.73
CA ILE A 282 1.69 -15.11 -3.57
C ILE A 282 0.68 -15.87 -4.44
N GLU A 283 -0.60 -15.53 -4.34
CA GLU A 283 -1.68 -16.21 -5.09
C GLU A 283 -1.56 -15.97 -6.61
N THR A 284 -1.17 -14.75 -6.99
CA THR A 284 -0.85 -14.40 -8.37
C THR A 284 0.32 -15.23 -8.89
N GLY A 285 1.38 -15.38 -8.09
CA GLY A 285 2.53 -16.20 -8.47
C GLY A 285 2.19 -17.68 -8.62
N LEU A 286 1.42 -18.24 -7.69
CA LEU A 286 1.00 -19.64 -7.73
C LEU A 286 0.16 -19.95 -8.97
N SER A 287 -0.73 -19.03 -9.35
CA SER A 287 -1.58 -19.17 -10.54
C SER A 287 -0.86 -18.91 -11.87
N MET A 288 0.33 -18.28 -11.86
CA MET A 288 1.04 -17.87 -13.08
C MET A 288 2.53 -18.14 -13.03
N ARG A 289 2.89 -19.44 -13.05
CA ARG A 289 4.27 -19.97 -13.17
C ARG A 289 5.15 -19.20 -14.17
N GLN A 290 4.58 -18.82 -15.31
CA GLN A 290 5.28 -18.21 -16.45
C GLN A 290 5.83 -16.81 -16.18
N LEU A 291 5.38 -16.13 -15.12
CA LEU A 291 5.90 -14.82 -14.74
C LEU A 291 7.24 -14.90 -14.01
N PHE A 292 7.62 -16.10 -13.54
CA PHE A 292 8.77 -16.33 -12.67
C PHE A 292 9.85 -17.16 -13.37
N THR A 293 11.10 -16.93 -12.96
CA THR A 293 12.18 -17.88 -13.29
C THR A 293 11.96 -19.23 -12.58
N PRO A 294 12.61 -20.32 -13.02
CA PRO A 294 12.52 -21.60 -12.33
C PRO A 294 12.91 -21.51 -10.85
N GLY A 295 14.01 -20.81 -10.53
CA GLY A 295 14.50 -20.64 -9.15
C GLY A 295 13.58 -19.77 -8.30
N SER A 296 13.13 -18.63 -8.81
CA SER A 296 12.21 -17.75 -8.08
C SER A 296 10.88 -18.42 -7.76
N TYR A 297 10.36 -19.26 -8.66
CA TYR A 297 9.13 -20.01 -8.37
C TYR A 297 9.34 -21.13 -7.35
N GLN A 298 10.53 -21.74 -7.32
CA GLN A 298 10.84 -22.72 -6.28
C GLN A 298 10.79 -22.07 -4.90
N LYS A 299 11.42 -20.89 -4.75
CA LYS A 299 11.29 -20.05 -3.54
C LYS A 299 9.84 -19.71 -3.23
N LEU A 300 9.03 -19.38 -4.24
CA LEU A 300 7.60 -19.09 -4.05
C LEU A 300 6.85 -20.27 -3.43
N LEU A 301 7.08 -21.49 -3.93
CA LEU A 301 6.44 -22.71 -3.41
C LEU A 301 6.82 -22.96 -1.94
N GLU A 302 8.06 -22.65 -1.56
CA GLU A 302 8.56 -22.82 -0.18
C GLU A 302 7.91 -21.82 0.79
N VAL A 303 7.65 -20.58 0.36
CA VAL A 303 7.06 -19.55 1.23
C VAL A 303 5.53 -19.59 1.29
N ALA A 304 4.86 -20.14 0.27
CA ALA A 304 3.42 -19.96 0.07
C ALA A 304 2.55 -20.49 1.22
N ASP A 305 2.81 -21.72 1.69
CA ASP A 305 2.04 -22.34 2.76
C ASP A 305 2.38 -21.75 4.13
N ALA A 306 3.67 -21.51 4.39
CA ALA A 306 4.14 -20.84 5.60
C ALA A 306 3.49 -19.46 5.74
N HIS A 307 3.47 -18.67 4.67
CA HIS A 307 2.83 -17.36 4.63
C HIS A 307 1.34 -17.43 4.95
N LYS A 308 0.63 -18.44 4.43
CA LYS A 308 -0.81 -18.60 4.70
C LYS A 308 -1.06 -18.87 6.18
N GLN A 309 -0.23 -19.71 6.81
CA GLN A 309 -0.31 -20.03 8.23
C GLN A 309 0.06 -18.82 9.10
N ALA A 310 1.14 -18.11 8.75
CA ALA A 310 1.60 -16.90 9.40
C ALA A 310 0.52 -15.80 9.40
N TYR A 311 -0.14 -15.57 8.26
CA TYR A 311 -1.20 -14.57 8.16
C TYR A 311 -2.39 -14.93 9.06
N ARG A 312 -2.83 -16.20 9.05
CA ARG A 312 -3.89 -16.70 9.94
C ARG A 312 -3.54 -16.54 11.41
N LEU A 313 -2.29 -16.83 11.77
CA LEU A 313 -1.80 -16.68 13.13
C LEU A 313 -1.85 -15.21 13.57
N ALA A 314 -1.35 -14.29 12.75
CA ALA A 314 -1.36 -12.86 13.04
C ALA A 314 -2.79 -12.32 13.24
N VAL A 315 -3.74 -12.75 12.40
CA VAL A 315 -5.17 -12.45 12.56
C VAL A 315 -5.71 -13.00 13.88
N ALA A 316 -5.51 -14.30 14.14
CA ALA A 316 -6.02 -14.97 15.34
C ALA A 316 -5.46 -14.38 16.65
N ARG A 317 -4.25 -13.83 16.61
CA ARG A 317 -3.58 -13.20 17.77
C ARG A 317 -3.82 -11.69 17.87
N GLY A 318 -4.57 -11.09 16.94
CA GLY A 318 -4.93 -9.68 16.99
C GLY A 318 -3.74 -8.73 16.74
N VAL A 319 -2.83 -9.11 15.83
CA VAL A 319 -1.85 -8.16 15.28
C VAL A 319 -2.59 -7.09 14.48
N THR A 320 -2.16 -5.83 14.59
CA THR A 320 -2.69 -4.77 13.72
C THR A 320 -2.28 -5.06 12.29
N ILE A 321 -3.26 -5.11 11.37
CA ILE A 321 -3.02 -5.43 9.96
C ILE A 321 -3.52 -4.27 9.10
N ALA A 322 -2.73 -3.92 8.09
CA ALA A 322 -3.16 -3.09 6.98
C ALA A 322 -3.01 -3.89 5.67
N LEU A 323 -3.84 -3.60 4.67
CA LEU A 323 -3.80 -4.35 3.40
C LEU A 323 -2.89 -3.67 2.38
N GLY A 324 -2.14 -4.49 1.65
CA GLY A 324 -1.35 -4.08 0.49
C GLY A 324 -1.12 -5.28 -0.41
N THR A 325 -0.90 -5.08 -1.70
CA THR A 325 -0.99 -6.17 -2.69
C THR A 325 0.34 -6.69 -3.20
N ASP A 326 1.37 -5.85 -3.12
CA ASP A 326 2.62 -5.98 -3.86
C ASP A 326 2.34 -6.12 -5.38
N GLN A 327 1.53 -5.19 -5.88
CA GLN A 327 1.25 -5.06 -7.31
C GLN A 327 2.36 -4.23 -7.97
N PHE A 328 3.05 -4.83 -8.95
CA PHE A 328 4.22 -4.19 -9.60
C PHE A 328 4.34 -4.46 -11.10
N ILE A 329 3.50 -5.33 -11.67
CA ILE A 329 3.47 -5.62 -13.10
C ILE A 329 2.51 -4.65 -13.80
N SER A 330 3.05 -3.83 -14.69
CA SER A 330 2.30 -2.98 -15.62
C SER A 330 1.93 -3.81 -16.86
N SER A 331 0.65 -4.19 -16.96
CA SER A 331 0.15 -5.08 -18.01
C SER A 331 -1.35 -4.92 -18.19
N ASP A 332 -1.83 -5.08 -19.42
CA ASP A 332 -3.26 -5.16 -19.74
C ASP A 332 -3.87 -6.54 -19.43
N ASN A 333 -3.05 -7.52 -19.03
CA ASN A 333 -3.56 -8.83 -18.67
C ASN A 333 -4.40 -8.72 -17.38
N PRO A 334 -5.72 -9.00 -17.42
CA PRO A 334 -6.57 -8.87 -16.25
C PRO A 334 -6.14 -9.78 -15.10
N ALA A 335 -5.29 -10.79 -15.32
CA ALA A 335 -4.74 -11.63 -14.26
C ALA A 335 -3.72 -10.89 -13.35
N VAL A 336 -3.04 -9.85 -13.86
CA VAL A 336 -1.99 -9.10 -13.16
C VAL A 336 -2.11 -7.59 -13.30
N ALA A 337 -3.15 -7.08 -13.96
CA ALA A 337 -3.32 -5.64 -14.14
C ALA A 337 -3.64 -4.94 -12.82
N TYR A 338 -3.23 -3.68 -12.73
CA TYR A 338 -3.69 -2.76 -11.69
C TYR A 338 -5.23 -2.62 -11.70
N GLY A 339 -5.78 -2.18 -10.58
CA GLY A 339 -7.23 -2.10 -10.37
C GLY A 339 -7.86 -3.38 -9.83
N ARG A 340 -7.05 -4.41 -9.56
CA ARG A 340 -7.45 -5.64 -8.85
C ARG A 340 -7.04 -5.69 -7.39
N ASN A 341 -6.56 -4.56 -6.86
CA ASN A 341 -6.04 -4.45 -5.51
C ASN A 341 -7.07 -4.92 -4.45
N GLY A 342 -8.37 -4.81 -4.76
CA GLY A 342 -9.47 -5.27 -3.91
C GLY A 342 -9.47 -6.78 -3.61
N LYS A 343 -8.74 -7.61 -4.37
CA LYS A 343 -8.57 -9.04 -4.05
C LYS A 343 -7.91 -9.28 -2.70
N GLU A 344 -7.10 -8.35 -2.21
CA GLU A 344 -6.46 -8.48 -0.90
C GLU A 344 -7.49 -8.56 0.25
N LEU A 345 -8.68 -7.94 0.10
CA LEU A 345 -9.75 -8.04 1.10
C LEU A 345 -10.34 -9.46 1.17
N GLU A 346 -10.47 -10.14 0.03
CA GLU A 346 -10.92 -11.54 -0.01
C GLU A 346 -9.92 -12.44 0.74
N TYR A 347 -8.63 -12.27 0.48
CA TYR A 347 -7.58 -13.02 1.17
C TYR A 347 -7.50 -12.73 2.67
N ALA A 348 -7.79 -11.49 3.09
CA ALA A 348 -7.89 -11.14 4.50
C ALA A 348 -9.02 -11.89 5.20
N VAL A 349 -10.18 -12.02 4.55
CA VAL A 349 -11.31 -12.82 5.06
C VAL A 349 -10.97 -14.31 5.09
N GLU A 350 -10.31 -14.84 4.04
CA GLU A 350 -9.82 -16.23 4.03
C GLU A 350 -8.76 -16.54 5.10
N ALA A 351 -8.02 -15.52 5.55
CA ALA A 351 -7.09 -15.58 6.67
C ALA A 351 -7.79 -15.52 8.04
N GLY A 352 -9.11 -15.27 8.07
CA GLY A 352 -9.93 -15.32 9.28
C GLY A 352 -10.44 -13.97 9.78
N MET A 353 -10.25 -12.89 9.02
CA MET A 353 -10.89 -11.61 9.34
C MET A 353 -12.39 -11.66 9.07
N THR A 354 -13.17 -10.90 9.82
CA THR A 354 -14.54 -10.55 9.39
C THR A 354 -14.47 -9.57 8.21
N PRO A 355 -15.52 -9.49 7.36
CA PRO A 355 -15.57 -8.48 6.29
C PRO A 355 -15.36 -7.05 6.80
N LEU A 356 -15.92 -6.69 7.96
CA LEU A 356 -15.73 -5.38 8.57
C LEU A 356 -14.26 -5.14 8.98
N ALA A 357 -13.59 -6.14 9.56
CA ALA A 357 -12.18 -6.04 9.91
C ALA A 357 -11.26 -5.95 8.69
N ALA A 358 -11.59 -6.67 7.60
CA ALA A 358 -10.87 -6.57 6.34
C ALA A 358 -11.02 -5.17 5.71
N ILE A 359 -12.22 -4.58 5.77
CA ILE A 359 -12.45 -3.18 5.36
C ILE A 359 -11.64 -2.22 6.23
N GLU A 360 -11.66 -2.38 7.55
CA GLU A 360 -10.88 -1.55 8.46
C GLU A 360 -9.36 -1.62 8.18
N ALA A 361 -8.86 -2.82 7.88
CA ALA A 361 -7.47 -3.04 7.46
C ALA A 361 -7.14 -2.34 6.12
N ALA A 362 -8.13 -2.22 5.22
CA ALA A 362 -8.01 -1.54 3.92
C ALA A 362 -8.36 -0.05 3.96
N THR A 363 -8.79 0.51 5.11
CA THR A 363 -9.15 1.92 5.23
C THR A 363 -8.48 2.55 6.45
N ALA A 364 -8.97 2.31 7.67
CA ALA A 364 -8.56 3.07 8.85
C ALA A 364 -7.13 2.74 9.28
N ASN A 365 -6.67 1.51 9.02
CA ASN A 365 -5.31 1.08 9.35
C ASN A 365 -4.29 1.52 8.28
N GLY A 366 -4.74 1.87 7.07
CA GLY A 366 -3.86 2.29 5.98
C GLY A 366 -2.94 3.46 6.36
N PRO A 367 -3.48 4.60 6.83
CA PRO A 367 -2.68 5.74 7.28
C PRO A 367 -1.67 5.40 8.40
N LEU A 368 -1.99 4.43 9.29
CA LEU A 368 -1.12 4.06 10.41
C LEU A 368 0.23 3.50 9.95
N THR A 369 0.30 2.98 8.72
CA THR A 369 1.52 2.47 8.09
C THR A 369 2.57 3.56 7.78
N LEU A 370 2.22 4.84 7.98
CA LEU A 370 3.08 6.00 7.77
C LEU A 370 3.56 6.63 9.09
N GLY A 371 3.06 6.17 10.25
CA GLY A 371 3.37 6.75 11.56
C GLY A 371 3.06 8.26 11.62
N GLU A 372 4.04 9.08 11.98
CA GLU A 372 3.87 10.55 12.08
C GLU A 372 3.58 11.25 10.75
N GLN A 373 3.74 10.59 9.60
CA GLN A 373 3.34 11.13 8.30
C GLN A 373 1.87 10.85 7.96
N ALA A 374 1.13 10.15 8.82
CA ALA A 374 -0.26 9.76 8.56
C ALA A 374 -1.16 10.99 8.32
N PRO A 375 -1.91 11.05 7.20
CA PRO A 375 -2.98 12.02 7.03
C PRO A 375 -4.16 11.70 7.95
N LYS A 376 -5.10 12.64 8.07
CA LYS A 376 -6.44 12.35 8.60
C LYS A 376 -7.29 11.75 7.49
N SER A 377 -6.99 10.51 7.09
CA SER A 377 -7.71 9.79 6.02
C SER A 377 -8.12 8.38 6.48
N GLY A 378 -8.69 7.57 5.59
CA GLY A 378 -9.06 6.18 5.83
C GLY A 378 -10.32 5.98 6.68
N ARG A 379 -11.03 7.05 7.04
CA ARG A 379 -12.25 7.01 7.86
C ARG A 379 -13.25 8.05 7.40
N LEU A 380 -14.54 7.70 7.46
CA LEU A 380 -15.61 8.68 7.38
C LEU A 380 -15.76 9.28 8.78
N LEU A 381 -15.09 10.40 9.00
CA LEU A 381 -15.11 11.11 10.28
C LEU A 381 -14.97 12.62 10.05
N ALA A 382 -15.66 13.44 10.83
CA ALA A 382 -15.54 14.89 10.73
C ALA A 382 -14.07 15.34 10.92
N GLY A 383 -13.61 16.23 10.05
CA GLY A 383 -12.23 16.71 9.99
C GLY A 383 -11.25 15.79 9.25
N TYR A 384 -11.70 14.68 8.68
CA TYR A 384 -10.91 13.81 7.82
C TYR A 384 -11.05 14.19 6.34
N ASP A 385 -10.14 13.69 5.52
CA ASP A 385 -10.13 13.86 4.06
C ASP A 385 -11.39 13.25 3.44
N ALA A 386 -11.99 13.96 2.49
CA ALA A 386 -13.17 13.54 1.73
C ALA A 386 -12.78 12.55 0.61
N ASP A 387 -12.18 11.43 1.02
CA ASP A 387 -11.87 10.27 0.19
C ASP A 387 -12.94 9.21 0.44
N ILE A 388 -13.90 9.11 -0.47
CA ILE A 388 -15.17 8.40 -0.26
C ILE A 388 -15.45 7.54 -1.48
N ILE A 389 -15.97 6.33 -1.29
CA ILE A 389 -16.46 5.48 -2.37
C ILE A 389 -17.90 5.04 -2.10
N ALA A 390 -18.63 4.78 -3.19
CA ALA A 390 -19.93 4.15 -3.13
C ALA A 390 -19.93 2.80 -3.86
N LEU A 391 -20.66 1.84 -3.32
CA LEU A 391 -20.73 0.47 -3.86
C LEU A 391 -22.16 0.13 -4.32
N THR A 392 -22.25 -0.83 -5.22
CA THR A 392 -23.54 -1.38 -5.69
C THR A 392 -24.29 -2.18 -4.63
N ALA A 393 -23.58 -2.80 -3.67
CA ALA A 393 -24.16 -3.72 -2.68
C ALA A 393 -23.34 -3.76 -1.38
N ASN A 394 -23.89 -4.40 -0.35
CA ASN A 394 -23.31 -4.54 0.99
C ASN A 394 -22.06 -5.45 0.99
N PRO A 395 -20.84 -4.90 1.21
CA PRO A 395 -19.62 -5.71 1.23
C PRO A 395 -19.47 -6.53 2.53
N LEU A 396 -20.33 -6.31 3.53
CA LEU A 396 -20.31 -7.08 4.78
C LEU A 396 -21.00 -8.45 4.65
N GLU A 397 -21.86 -8.60 3.64
CA GLU A 397 -22.49 -9.87 3.29
C GLU A 397 -21.64 -10.66 2.27
N ASP A 398 -20.98 -9.95 1.36
CA ASP A 398 -20.07 -10.51 0.37
C ASP A 398 -18.89 -9.56 0.13
N ILE A 399 -17.72 -9.92 0.67
CA ILE A 399 -16.51 -9.10 0.56
C ILE A 399 -16.02 -8.96 -0.89
N THR A 400 -16.41 -9.87 -1.79
CA THR A 400 -16.04 -9.78 -3.21
C THR A 400 -16.66 -8.56 -3.90
N VAL A 401 -17.72 -7.98 -3.32
CA VAL A 401 -18.36 -6.76 -3.82
C VAL A 401 -17.36 -5.61 -3.89
N VAL A 402 -16.71 -5.29 -2.76
CA VAL A 402 -15.69 -4.23 -2.68
C VAL A 402 -14.40 -4.64 -3.39
N GLY A 403 -14.13 -5.95 -3.49
CA GLY A 403 -12.97 -6.49 -4.20
C GLY A 403 -12.99 -6.29 -5.72
N ASN A 404 -14.14 -5.95 -6.31
CA ASN A 404 -14.32 -5.81 -7.75
C ASN A 404 -14.60 -4.36 -8.17
N ALA A 405 -13.68 -3.77 -8.95
CA ALA A 405 -13.77 -2.39 -9.42
C ALA A 405 -15.08 -2.03 -10.15
N LYS A 406 -15.79 -3.00 -10.73
CA LYS A 406 -17.09 -2.76 -11.40
C LYS A 406 -18.21 -2.42 -10.43
N ASN A 407 -18.11 -2.85 -9.17
CA ASN A 407 -19.09 -2.57 -8.13
C ASN A 407 -18.85 -1.24 -7.42
N VAL A 408 -17.68 -0.64 -7.60
CA VAL A 408 -17.40 0.73 -7.15
C VAL A 408 -18.07 1.69 -8.12
N THR A 409 -19.24 2.22 -7.76
CA THR A 409 -20.01 3.10 -8.67
C THR A 409 -19.44 4.50 -8.68
N HIS A 410 -19.09 5.02 -7.52
CA HIS A 410 -18.58 6.36 -7.37
C HIS A 410 -17.27 6.39 -6.59
N VAL A 411 -16.39 7.31 -6.98
CA VAL A 411 -15.16 7.61 -6.25
C VAL A 411 -15.06 9.12 -6.11
N TRP A 412 -15.01 9.59 -4.88
CA TRP A 412 -14.62 10.95 -4.53
C TRP A 412 -13.21 10.92 -3.97
N HIS A 413 -12.32 11.71 -4.57
CA HIS A 413 -10.93 11.85 -4.15
C HIS A 413 -10.64 13.31 -3.88
N GLN A 414 -10.18 13.61 -2.66
CA GLN A 414 -10.02 14.97 -2.16
C GLN A 414 -11.30 15.80 -2.37
N GLY A 415 -12.45 15.16 -2.13
CA GLY A 415 -13.80 15.68 -2.27
C GLY A 415 -14.28 15.97 -3.69
N LYS A 416 -13.51 15.60 -4.72
CA LYS A 416 -13.92 15.69 -6.13
C LYS A 416 -14.39 14.34 -6.64
N LEU A 417 -15.54 14.32 -7.31
CA LEU A 417 -16.03 13.13 -8.01
C LEU A 417 -15.11 12.83 -9.20
N VAL A 418 -14.48 11.66 -9.20
CA VAL A 418 -13.56 11.20 -10.27
C VAL A 418 -14.09 9.99 -11.04
N LYS A 419 -15.07 9.28 -10.48
CA LYS A 419 -15.80 8.16 -11.11
C LYS A 419 -17.28 8.25 -10.73
N SER A 420 -18.19 7.96 -11.67
CA SER A 420 -19.65 7.90 -11.48
C SER A 420 -20.30 6.90 -12.43
#